data_AF-A0A2E4P4R9-F1
#
_entry.id   AF-A0A2E4P4R9-F1
#
_cell.length_a   1.000
_cell.length_b   1.000
_cell.length_c   1.000
_cell.angle_alpha   90.00
_cell.angle_beta   90.00
_cell.angle_gamma   90.00
#
_symmetry.space_group_name_H-M   'P 1'
#
loop_
_entity.id
_entity.type
_entity.pdbx_description
1 polymer ?
#
loop_
_entity_poly.entity_id
_entity_poly.type
_entity_poly.pdbx_seq_one_letter_code
_entity_poly.pdbx_strand_id
1 'polypeptide(L)'
;MQWILGIALAAAVFIVLKQWGALSPEKKKAATWKIVLVAGAAVLLFMVLTGRVHVLTAAVAALLPLLRKLPALLKFAPMASRLFGQNRHREPDYENTDHYQGGQRGQAAASSGNMSVSEACEVLGVAPDCTDDEIVQSHRRLIQKLHPDRGGNDYLAAKINEAKSVLLKRRA
;
A
#
# COMPACT_ATOMS: atom_id res chain seq x y z
N MET A 1 -26.59 39.11 -12.07
CA MET A 1 -26.93 37.76 -11.55
C MET A 1 -25.73 36.99 -10.98
N GLN A 2 -24.50 37.14 -11.52
CA GLN A 2 -23.32 36.40 -11.03
C GLN A 2 -22.86 36.76 -9.59
N TRP A 3 -23.14 37.98 -9.13
CA TRP A 3 -22.79 38.46 -7.79
C TRP A 3 -23.56 37.76 -6.65
N ILE A 4 -24.81 37.35 -6.90
CA ILE A 4 -25.66 36.66 -5.91
C ILE A 4 -25.10 35.26 -5.61
N LEU A 5 -24.69 34.55 -6.66
CA LEU A 5 -24.01 33.27 -6.54
C LEU A 5 -22.68 33.42 -5.79
N GLY A 6 -21.91 34.49 -6.05
CA GLY A 6 -20.64 34.74 -5.39
C GLY A 6 -20.79 35.02 -3.89
N ILE A 7 -21.82 35.79 -3.53
CA ILE A 7 -22.19 36.05 -2.13
C ILE A 7 -22.66 34.76 -1.44
N ALA A 8 -23.43 33.90 -2.11
CA ALA A 8 -23.85 32.61 -1.58
C ALA A 8 -22.66 31.67 -1.30
N LEU A 9 -21.66 31.63 -2.18
CA LEU A 9 -20.43 30.88 -1.98
C LEU A 9 -19.63 31.42 -0.79
N ALA A 10 -19.45 32.75 -0.73
CA ALA A 10 -18.75 33.41 0.38
C ALA A 10 -19.45 33.15 1.73
N ALA A 11 -20.78 33.17 1.76
CA ALA A 11 -21.57 32.84 2.95
C ALA A 11 -21.38 31.37 3.37
N ALA A 12 -21.35 30.43 2.42
CA ALA A 12 -21.09 29.02 2.71
C ALA A 12 -19.69 28.80 3.30
N VAL A 13 -18.66 29.44 2.72
CA VAL A 13 -17.28 29.42 3.24
C VAL A 13 -17.21 30.05 4.63
N PHE A 14 -17.90 31.16 4.86
CA PHE A 14 -17.97 31.84 6.15
C PHE A 14 -18.64 30.97 7.22
N ILE A 15 -19.74 30.28 6.90
CA ILE A 15 -20.41 29.35 7.81
C ILE A 15 -19.47 28.21 8.20
N VAL A 16 -18.74 27.66 7.23
CA VAL A 16 -17.74 26.62 7.44
C VAL A 16 -16.62 27.09 8.37
N LEU A 17 -16.06 28.28 8.13
CA LEU A 17 -15.01 28.86 8.98
C LEU A 17 -15.53 29.17 10.40
N LYS A 18 -16.76 29.66 10.54
CA LYS A 18 -17.39 29.90 11.84
C LYS A 18 -17.58 28.59 12.63
N GLN A 19 -17.91 27.50 11.94
CA GLN A 19 -18.07 26.19 12.57
C GLN A 19 -16.75 25.65 13.15
N TRP A 20 -15.60 26.02 12.60
CA TRP A 20 -14.28 25.57 13.11
C TRP A 20 -13.94 26.09 14.51
N GLY A 21 -14.44 27.27 14.89
CA GLY A 21 -14.14 27.90 16.18
C GLY A 21 -14.78 27.21 17.39
N ALA A 22 -15.83 26.40 17.19
CA ALA A 22 -16.68 25.90 18.27
C ALA A 22 -16.52 24.40 18.61
N LEU A 23 -15.65 23.66 17.93
CA LEU A 23 -15.52 22.20 18.16
C LEU A 23 -14.36 21.84 19.11
N SER A 24 -14.52 20.75 19.87
CA SER A 24 -13.49 20.11 20.69
C SER A 24 -12.52 19.29 19.82
N PRO A 25 -11.19 19.31 20.07
CA PRO A 25 -10.13 18.77 19.21
C PRO A 25 -10.32 17.30 18.77
N GLU A 26 -11.02 16.48 19.55
CA GLU A 26 -11.27 15.07 19.20
C GLU A 26 -12.32 14.89 18.08
N LYS A 27 -13.35 15.75 18.02
CA LYS A 27 -14.37 15.71 16.95
C LYS A 27 -13.97 16.49 15.71
N LYS A 28 -12.94 17.35 15.81
CA LYS A 28 -12.45 18.17 14.70
C LYS A 28 -12.02 17.31 13.53
N LYS A 29 -11.24 16.24 13.73
CA LYS A 29 -10.70 15.44 12.62
C LYS A 29 -11.80 14.83 11.72
N ALA A 30 -12.84 14.25 12.32
CA ALA A 30 -13.96 13.66 11.58
C ALA A 30 -14.88 14.74 10.96
N ALA A 31 -15.07 15.85 11.66
CA ALA A 31 -15.85 16.98 11.14
C ALA A 31 -15.14 17.72 10.00
N THR A 32 -13.81 17.83 10.03
CA THR A 32 -13.00 18.49 9.01
C THR A 32 -13.18 17.84 7.65
N TRP A 33 -13.13 16.50 7.56
CA TRP A 33 -13.33 15.80 6.28
C TRP A 33 -14.73 16.01 5.72
N LYS A 34 -15.77 15.98 6.57
CA LYS A 34 -17.16 16.25 6.15
C LYS A 34 -17.32 17.69 5.65
N ILE A 35 -16.77 18.65 6.38
CA ILE A 35 -16.81 20.07 6.03
C ILE A 35 -16.08 20.35 4.71
N VAL A 36 -14.88 19.79 4.53
CA VAL A 36 -14.09 19.93 3.30
C VAL A 36 -14.84 19.35 2.10
N LEU A 37 -15.47 18.18 2.27
CA LEU A 37 -16.26 17.54 1.22
C LEU A 37 -17.47 18.42 0.83
N VAL A 38 -18.24 18.89 1.82
CA VAL A 38 -19.41 19.76 1.57
C VAL A 38 -19.00 21.09 0.93
N ALA A 39 -17.92 21.71 1.40
CA ALA A 39 -17.39 22.95 0.82
C ALA A 39 -16.92 22.73 -0.63
N GLY A 40 -16.19 21.65 -0.88
CA GLY A 40 -15.75 21.27 -2.23
C GLY A 40 -16.93 21.04 -3.17
N ALA A 41 -17.96 20.32 -2.72
CA ALA A 41 -19.19 20.10 -3.48
C ALA A 41 -19.92 21.42 -3.80
N ALA A 42 -20.01 22.34 -2.83
CA ALA A 42 -20.61 23.66 -3.06
C ALA A 42 -19.84 24.50 -4.09
N VAL A 43 -18.50 24.47 -4.05
CA VAL A 43 -17.64 25.13 -5.05
C VAL A 43 -17.85 24.54 -6.45
N LEU A 44 -17.91 23.21 -6.56
CA LEU A 44 -18.18 22.54 -7.84
C LEU A 44 -19.55 22.93 -8.40
N LEU A 45 -20.59 22.90 -7.57
CA LEU A 45 -21.95 23.27 -7.97
C LEU A 45 -22.02 24.73 -8.43
N PHE A 46 -21.34 25.64 -7.72
CA PHE A 46 -21.18 27.04 -8.14
C PHE A 46 -20.49 27.16 -9.50
N MET A 47 -19.40 26.42 -9.76
CA MET A 47 -18.70 26.47 -11.05
C MET A 47 -19.58 25.98 -12.21
N VAL A 48 -20.42 24.97 -11.96
CA VAL A 48 -21.38 24.46 -12.95
C VAL A 48 -22.48 25.49 -13.22
N LEU A 49 -23.09 26.03 -12.17
CA LEU A 49 -24.17 27.03 -12.28
C LEU A 49 -23.73 28.34 -12.93
N THR A 50 -22.47 28.73 -12.75
CA THR A 50 -21.91 29.95 -13.36
C THR A 50 -21.43 29.76 -14.81
N GLY A 51 -21.57 28.56 -15.38
CA GLY A 51 -21.10 28.24 -16.73
C GLY A 51 -19.57 28.14 -16.85
N ARG A 52 -18.84 28.06 -15.73
CA ARG A 52 -17.37 27.97 -15.68
C ARG A 52 -16.85 26.54 -15.71
N VAL A 53 -17.58 25.64 -16.38
CA VAL A 53 -17.21 24.22 -16.49
C VAL A 53 -15.86 24.03 -17.19
N HIS A 54 -15.48 24.93 -18.11
CA HIS A 54 -14.17 24.91 -18.77
C HIS A 54 -13.00 25.07 -17.79
N VAL A 55 -13.18 25.79 -16.68
CA VAL A 55 -12.15 25.93 -15.64
C VAL A 55 -11.97 24.59 -14.89
N LEU A 56 -13.05 23.82 -14.72
CA LEU A 56 -13.00 22.45 -14.21
C LEU A 56 -12.25 21.53 -15.17
N THR A 57 -12.55 21.61 -16.46
CA THR A 57 -11.84 20.84 -17.50
C THR A 57 -10.35 21.20 -17.54
N ALA A 58 -10.00 22.48 -17.43
CA ALA A 58 -8.62 22.96 -17.38
C ALA A 58 -7.91 22.48 -16.10
N ALA A 59 -8.59 22.49 -14.95
CA ALA A 59 -8.03 21.97 -13.70
C ALA A 59 -7.73 20.47 -13.79
N VAL A 60 -8.65 19.67 -14.33
CA VAL A 60 -8.46 18.23 -14.54
C VAL A 60 -7.32 17.96 -15.53
N ALA A 61 -7.27 18.70 -16.65
CA ALA A 61 -6.21 18.58 -17.64
C ALA A 61 -4.83 18.95 -17.06
N ALA A 62 -4.76 19.97 -16.20
CA ALA A 62 -3.53 20.37 -15.52
C ALA A 62 -3.10 19.38 -14.42
N LEU A 63 -4.06 18.69 -13.78
CA LEU A 63 -3.80 17.66 -12.77
C LEU A 63 -3.22 16.37 -13.37
N LEU A 64 -3.59 16.02 -14.60
CA LEU A 64 -3.16 14.80 -15.27
C LEU A 64 -1.63 14.61 -15.33
N PRO A 65 -0.83 15.58 -15.84
CA PRO A 65 0.63 15.46 -15.87
C PRO A 65 1.24 15.48 -14.47
N LEU A 66 0.62 16.20 -13.52
CA LEU A 66 1.11 16.30 -12.15
C LEU A 66 0.96 14.98 -11.39
N LEU A 67 -0.18 14.30 -11.54
CA LEU A 67 -0.41 12.96 -11.01
C LEU A 67 0.54 11.92 -11.63
N ARG A 68 0.85 12.05 -12.92
CA ARG A 68 1.83 11.18 -13.59
C ARG A 68 3.26 11.41 -13.10
N LYS A 69 3.59 12.62 -12.63
CA LYS A 69 4.90 13.00 -12.06
C LYS A 69 4.99 12.75 -10.55
N LEU A 70 3.87 12.49 -9.87
CA LEU A 70 3.82 12.20 -8.43
C LEU A 70 4.78 11.08 -7.97
N PRO A 71 4.86 9.90 -8.64
CA PRO A 71 5.80 8.85 -8.23
C PRO A 71 7.27 9.22 -8.46
N ALA A 72 7.57 10.13 -9.39
CA ALA A 72 8.91 10.66 -9.55
C ALA A 72 9.25 11.65 -8.43
N LEU A 73 8.32 12.55 -8.09
CA LEU A 73 8.50 13.54 -7.02
C LEU A 73 8.66 12.89 -5.62
N LEU A 74 7.88 11.84 -5.34
CA LEU A 74 7.93 11.11 -4.07
C LEU A 74 9.24 10.36 -3.86
N LYS A 75 9.97 9.98 -4.94
CA LYS A 75 11.28 9.33 -4.85
C LYS A 75 12.41 10.27 -4.42
N PHE A 76 12.26 11.58 -4.63
CA PHE A 76 13.26 12.59 -4.25
C PHE A 76 13.08 13.14 -2.83
N ALA A 77 11.99 12.79 -2.14
CA ALA A 77 11.78 13.17 -0.75
C ALA A 77 12.34 12.09 0.19
N PRO A 78 13.48 12.30 0.89
CA PRO A 78 14.08 11.32 1.81
C PRO A 78 13.22 11.04 3.08
N MET A 79 12.03 11.63 3.15
CA MET A 79 11.06 11.49 4.24
C MET A 79 9.74 10.83 3.79
N ALA A 80 9.46 10.71 2.49
CA ALA A 80 8.23 10.07 2.00
C ALA A 80 8.22 8.55 2.29
N SER A 81 9.40 7.93 2.31
CA SER A 81 9.61 6.55 2.77
C SER A 81 9.26 6.34 4.25
N ARG A 82 9.29 7.40 5.07
CA ARG A 82 8.97 7.32 6.52
C ARG A 82 7.47 7.36 6.80
N LEU A 83 6.67 7.93 5.89
CA LEU A 83 5.21 8.02 6.02
C LEU A 83 4.46 6.93 5.23
N PHE A 84 4.94 6.56 4.04
CA PHE A 84 4.34 5.47 3.25
C PHE A 84 4.90 4.07 3.59
N GLY A 85 5.95 3.99 4.41
CA GLY A 85 6.51 2.73 4.92
C GLY A 85 5.87 2.20 6.21
N GLN A 86 4.96 2.96 6.84
CA GLN A 86 4.38 2.61 8.14
C GLN A 86 3.06 1.82 7.99
N ASN A 87 3.08 0.73 7.20
CA ASN A 87 1.96 -0.22 7.20
C ASN A 87 2.31 -1.64 6.67
N ARG A 88 3.57 -2.08 6.80
CA ARG A 88 3.85 -3.53 6.77
C ARG A 88 4.03 -4.02 8.20
N HIS A 89 2.99 -4.70 8.67
CA HIS A 89 3.02 -5.75 9.68
C HIS A 89 3.79 -5.44 10.97
N ARG A 90 3.05 -4.98 11.98
CA ARG A 90 3.31 -5.36 13.36
C ARG A 90 2.92 -6.83 13.48
N GLU A 91 3.89 -7.73 13.44
CA GLU A 91 3.73 -9.13 13.81
C GLU A 91 4.52 -9.38 15.11
N PRO A 92 4.05 -10.27 16.01
CA PRO A 92 4.57 -10.42 17.36
C PRO A 92 5.94 -11.08 17.37
N ASP A 93 6.69 -10.70 18.41
CA ASP A 93 7.96 -11.26 18.84
C ASP A 93 7.93 -12.80 18.90
N TYR A 94 8.67 -13.45 18.00
CA TYR A 94 9.10 -14.84 18.14
C TYR A 94 10.56 -14.93 17.71
N GLU A 95 11.35 -15.36 18.68
CA GLU A 95 12.80 -15.50 18.68
C GLU A 95 13.35 -16.12 17.38
N ASN A 96 14.29 -15.38 16.77
CA ASN A 96 15.21 -15.80 15.69
C ASN A 96 14.59 -16.04 14.29
N THR A 97 14.41 -14.97 13.52
CA THR A 97 13.98 -15.04 12.10
C THR A 97 14.77 -14.10 11.19
N ASP A 98 15.68 -14.67 10.40
CA ASP A 98 16.22 -14.05 9.19
C ASP A 98 15.13 -14.03 8.10
N HIS A 99 14.28 -13.00 8.12
CA HIS A 99 13.18 -12.80 7.17
C HIS A 99 13.45 -11.61 6.24
N TYR A 100 13.68 -11.91 4.97
CA TYR A 100 13.61 -10.94 3.88
C TYR A 100 12.15 -10.71 3.46
N GLN A 101 11.71 -9.45 3.43
CA GLN A 101 10.40 -9.01 2.94
C GLN A 101 10.55 -8.21 1.63
N GLY A 102 10.00 -8.72 0.53
CA GLY A 102 10.16 -8.13 -0.80
C GLY A 102 8.90 -8.07 -1.66
N GLY A 103 7.71 -7.80 -1.11
CA GLY A 103 6.46 -7.86 -1.88
C GLY A 103 6.37 -7.03 -3.18
N GLN A 104 5.94 -7.68 -4.27
CA GLN A 104 5.24 -7.07 -5.41
C GLN A 104 4.02 -7.90 -5.85
N ARG A 105 2.89 -7.20 -5.98
CA ARG A 105 1.62 -7.71 -6.50
C ARG A 105 1.70 -7.90 -8.01
N GLY A 106 1.30 -9.08 -8.46
CA GLY A 106 0.79 -9.32 -9.80
C GLY A 106 1.65 -10.27 -10.61
N GLN A 107 1.43 -11.58 -10.46
CA GLN A 107 1.11 -12.52 -11.54
C GLN A 107 0.98 -13.93 -10.94
N ALA A 108 0.05 -14.71 -11.49
CA ALA A 108 -0.23 -16.12 -11.23
C ALA A 108 -1.01 -16.47 -9.96
N ALA A 109 -2.32 -16.64 -10.17
CA ALA A 109 -3.11 -17.61 -9.44
C ALA A 109 -2.52 -19.01 -9.61
N ALA A 110 -1.87 -19.52 -8.57
CA ALA A 110 -1.53 -20.92 -8.28
C ALA A 110 -0.56 -20.82 -7.08
N SER A 111 -0.91 -21.10 -5.83
CA SER A 111 -1.58 -22.28 -5.33
C SER A 111 -1.96 -21.97 -3.88
N SER A 112 -3.22 -21.59 -3.63
CA SER A 112 -3.75 -21.41 -2.27
C SER A 112 -4.07 -22.75 -1.58
N GLY A 113 -3.37 -23.81 -1.95
CA GLY A 113 -3.42 -25.09 -1.26
C GLY A 113 -2.15 -25.23 -0.45
N ASN A 114 -2.26 -25.57 0.83
CA ASN A 114 -1.12 -25.91 1.68
C ASN A 114 -0.14 -26.79 0.88
N MET A 115 1.08 -26.32 0.68
CA MET A 115 2.10 -27.06 -0.05
C MET A 115 2.22 -28.49 0.49
N SER A 116 2.13 -29.47 -0.40
CA SER A 116 2.26 -30.88 -0.02
C SER A 116 3.70 -31.21 0.36
N VAL A 117 3.90 -32.26 1.16
CA VAL A 117 5.26 -32.71 1.54
C VAL A 117 6.08 -33.10 0.30
N SER A 118 5.46 -33.75 -0.69
CA SER A 118 6.12 -34.11 -1.95
C SER A 118 6.58 -32.87 -2.71
N GLU A 119 5.69 -31.89 -2.83
CA GLU A 119 6.01 -30.60 -3.47
C GLU A 119 7.13 -29.87 -2.72
N ALA A 120 7.14 -29.90 -1.39
CA ALA A 120 8.20 -29.29 -0.59
C ALA A 120 9.56 -29.96 -0.82
N CYS A 121 9.61 -31.29 -0.94
CA CYS A 121 10.83 -32.02 -1.29
C CYS A 121 11.33 -31.65 -2.68
N GLU A 122 10.42 -31.56 -3.67
CA GLU A 122 10.74 -31.16 -5.04
C GLU A 122 11.27 -29.72 -5.12
N VAL A 123 10.65 -28.79 -4.40
CA VAL A 123 11.06 -27.38 -4.36
C VAL A 123 12.46 -27.22 -3.76
N LEU A 124 12.81 -27.98 -2.72
CA LEU A 124 14.14 -27.94 -2.11
C LEU A 124 15.17 -28.85 -2.81
N GLY A 125 14.71 -29.75 -3.70
CA GLY A 125 15.56 -30.73 -4.37
C GLY A 125 16.15 -31.77 -3.41
N VAL A 126 15.40 -32.16 -2.38
CA VAL A 126 15.82 -33.10 -1.34
C VAL A 126 15.03 -34.41 -1.40
N ALA A 127 15.63 -35.50 -0.92
CA ALA A 127 14.97 -36.79 -0.83
C ALA A 127 13.85 -36.75 0.25
N PRO A 128 12.78 -37.57 0.13
CA PRO A 128 11.68 -37.58 1.10
C PRO A 128 12.11 -38.01 2.52
N ASP A 129 13.23 -38.71 2.64
CA ASP A 129 13.87 -39.23 3.85
C ASP A 129 15.12 -38.43 4.26
N CYS A 130 15.36 -37.26 3.67
CA CYS A 130 16.51 -36.40 4.00
C CYS A 130 16.58 -36.05 5.49
N THR A 131 17.71 -35.54 5.99
CA THR A 131 17.83 -35.04 7.38
C THR A 131 17.44 -33.56 7.51
N ASP A 132 17.20 -33.08 8.74
CA ASP A 132 16.88 -31.66 8.98
C ASP A 132 18.02 -30.73 8.56
N ASP A 133 19.27 -31.17 8.75
CA ASP A 133 20.46 -30.48 8.26
C ASP A 133 20.48 -30.35 6.72
N GLU A 134 20.07 -31.39 6.00
CA GLU A 134 19.99 -31.36 4.53
C GLU A 134 18.91 -30.40 4.03
N ILE A 135 17.77 -30.31 4.73
CA ILE A 135 16.71 -29.35 4.45
C ILE A 135 17.25 -27.91 4.60
N VAL A 136 17.90 -27.62 5.73
CA VAL A 136 18.45 -26.29 6.01
C VAL A 136 19.56 -25.92 5.04
N GLN A 137 20.44 -26.86 4.71
CA GLN A 137 21.53 -26.61 3.77
C GLN A 137 21.01 -26.33 2.35
N SER A 138 20.04 -27.11 1.87
CA SER A 138 19.44 -26.93 0.55
C SER A 138 18.67 -25.62 0.46
N HIS A 139 17.88 -25.28 1.49
CA HIS A 139 17.22 -23.99 1.64
C HIS A 139 18.22 -22.82 1.54
N ARG A 140 19.31 -22.87 2.32
CA ARG A 140 20.33 -21.81 2.33
C ARG A 140 20.97 -21.62 0.95
N ARG A 141 21.29 -22.72 0.25
CA ARG A 141 21.86 -22.67 -1.11
C ARG A 141 20.90 -22.04 -2.11
N LEU A 142 19.60 -22.36 -2.02
CA LEU A 142 18.59 -21.83 -2.94
C LEU A 142 18.28 -20.35 -2.67
N ILE A 143 18.11 -19.96 -1.41
CA ILE A 143 17.87 -18.56 -1.03
C ILE A 143 19.05 -17.67 -1.43
N GLN A 144 20.30 -18.12 -1.23
CA GLN A 144 21.47 -17.34 -1.64
C GLN A 144 21.51 -17.02 -3.15
N LYS A 145 20.94 -17.91 -3.98
CA LYS A 145 20.86 -17.75 -5.44
C LYS A 145 19.65 -16.94 -5.87
N LEU A 146 18.51 -17.11 -5.21
CA LEU A 146 17.21 -16.57 -5.64
C LEU A 146 16.73 -15.39 -4.79
N HIS A 147 17.62 -14.82 -3.98
CA HIS A 147 17.31 -13.71 -3.09
C HIS A 147 16.82 -12.45 -3.84
N PRO A 148 15.67 -11.84 -3.49
CA PRO A 148 15.17 -10.62 -4.11
C PRO A 148 16.18 -9.46 -4.14
N ASP A 149 16.94 -9.27 -3.06
CA ASP A 149 17.95 -8.20 -2.96
C ASP A 149 19.16 -8.39 -3.89
N ARG A 150 19.30 -9.57 -4.51
CA ARG A 150 20.31 -9.86 -5.53
C ARG A 150 19.71 -9.96 -6.94
N GLY A 151 18.49 -9.44 -7.13
CA GLY A 151 17.75 -9.51 -8.40
C GLY A 151 16.95 -10.80 -8.59
N GLY A 152 16.71 -11.57 -7.53
CA GLY A 152 15.89 -12.78 -7.54
C GLY A 152 14.38 -12.53 -7.52
N ASN A 153 13.59 -13.59 -7.60
CA ASN A 153 12.12 -13.53 -7.62
C ASN A 153 11.53 -13.74 -6.22
N ASP A 154 10.79 -12.75 -5.72
CA ASP A 154 10.09 -12.77 -4.41
C ASP A 154 9.15 -13.98 -4.26
N TYR A 155 8.44 -14.35 -5.33
CA TYR A 155 7.55 -15.50 -5.32
C TYR A 155 8.31 -16.83 -5.12
N LEU A 156 9.46 -17.00 -5.78
CA LEU A 156 10.27 -18.22 -5.63
C LEU A 156 10.89 -18.30 -4.24
N ALA A 157 11.38 -17.17 -3.71
CA ALA A 157 11.91 -17.11 -2.35
C ALA A 157 10.83 -17.49 -1.31
N ALA A 158 9.61 -16.97 -1.47
CA ALA A 158 8.48 -17.33 -0.64
C ALA A 158 8.15 -18.84 -0.73
N LYS A 159 8.13 -19.41 -1.94
CA LYS A 159 7.88 -20.84 -2.16
C LYS A 159 8.94 -21.73 -1.51
N ILE A 160 10.22 -21.32 -1.55
CA ILE A 160 11.33 -22.03 -0.89
C ILE A 160 11.20 -21.99 0.64
N ASN A 161 10.77 -20.86 1.20
CA ASN A 161 10.54 -20.73 2.64
C ASN A 161 9.37 -21.59 3.11
N GLU A 162 8.28 -21.64 2.34
CA GLU A 162 7.12 -22.50 2.62
C GLU A 162 7.53 -23.97 2.64
N ALA A 163 8.32 -24.42 1.66
CA ALA A 163 8.82 -25.79 1.58
C ALA A 163 9.63 -26.20 2.83
N LYS A 164 10.54 -25.34 3.29
CA LYS A 164 11.31 -25.56 4.54
C LYS A 164 10.36 -25.74 5.73
N SER A 165 9.39 -24.85 5.89
CA SER A 165 8.46 -24.87 7.01
C SER A 165 7.60 -26.13 7.03
N VAL A 166 7.12 -26.60 5.88
CA VAL A 166 6.33 -27.84 5.77
C VAL A 166 7.15 -29.05 6.20
N LEU A 167 8.40 -29.16 5.74
CA LEU A 167 9.25 -30.33 6.03
C LEU A 167 9.69 -30.36 7.49
N LEU A 168 10.05 -29.22 8.08
CA LEU A 168 10.42 -29.14 9.50
C LEU A 168 9.21 -29.36 10.42
N LYS A 169 8.03 -28.81 10.08
CA LYS A 169 6.81 -29.00 10.87
C LYS A 169 6.36 -30.46 10.94
N ARG A 170 6.64 -31.28 9.91
CA ARG A 170 6.33 -32.71 9.93
C ARG A 170 7.20 -33.49 10.93
N ARG A 171 8.36 -32.94 11.30
CA ARG A 171 9.42 -33.64 12.05
C ARG A 171 9.58 -33.15 13.49
N ALA A 172 8.98 -32.00 13.82
CA ALA A 172 8.77 -31.53 15.18
C ALA A 172 7.65 -32.31 15.87
#